data_AF-A0A0S7EMQ1-F1
#
_entry.id   AF-A0A0S7EMQ1-F1
#
_cell.length_a   1.000
_cell.length_b   1.000
_cell.length_c   1.000
_cell.angle_alpha   90.00
_cell.angle_beta   90.00
_cell.angle_gamma   90.00
#
_symmetry.space_group_name_H-M   'P 1'
#
loop_
_entity.id
_entity.type
_entity.pdbx_description
1 polymer ?
#
loop_
_entity_poly.entity_id
_entity_poly.type
_entity_poly.pdbx_seq_one_letter_code
_entity_poly.pdbx_strand_id
1 'polypeptide(L)'
;APGPKIPNQTPSPDSIPLTAWTTPPGGILPPTCMVGSITWELESSLKAAQAGEPDPGGGPPNRTFVPTSVRGQVIHWGHASRFSCHSGVSRTIGLLRRYFWWPSLNQDVQEYVRACSTCARGKSSYRP
;
A
#
# COMPACT_ATOMS: atom_id res chain seq x y z
N ALA A 1 -66.08 23.17 -41.87
CA ALA A 1 -65.71 24.56 -42.19
C ALA A 1 -64.43 24.92 -41.44
N PRO A 2 -63.56 25.76 -42.03
CA PRO A 2 -62.12 25.73 -41.80
C PRO A 2 -61.61 26.86 -40.90
N GLY A 3 -60.42 26.65 -40.31
CA GLY A 3 -59.52 27.70 -39.82
C GLY A 3 -58.75 27.31 -38.55
N PRO A 4 -57.55 27.85 -38.28
CA PRO A 4 -56.49 28.31 -39.20
C PRO A 4 -55.15 27.57 -38.97
N LYS A 5 -54.30 27.50 -40.02
CA LYS A 5 -52.85 27.20 -39.93
C LYS A 5 -52.15 28.34 -39.20
N ILE A 6 -51.16 28.07 -38.32
CA ILE A 6 -49.73 28.54 -38.29
C ILE A 6 -48.98 27.77 -37.14
N PRO A 7 -47.65 27.83 -36.95
CA PRO A 7 -46.49 27.41 -37.76
C PRO A 7 -45.75 26.16 -37.20
N ASN A 8 -44.91 25.60 -38.06
CA ASN A 8 -43.82 24.68 -37.76
C ASN A 8 -42.87 25.25 -36.68
N GLN A 9 -42.76 24.55 -35.55
CA GLN A 9 -41.67 24.71 -34.57
C GLN A 9 -41.18 23.31 -34.19
N THR A 10 -40.06 22.92 -34.77
CA THR A 10 -39.21 21.81 -34.31
C THR A 10 -38.81 22.05 -32.84
N PRO A 11 -39.10 21.13 -31.91
CA PRO A 11 -38.61 21.25 -30.54
C PRO A 11 -37.13 20.85 -30.46
N SER A 12 -36.33 21.67 -29.76
CA SER A 12 -34.94 21.37 -29.37
C SER A 12 -34.83 20.00 -28.71
N PRO A 13 -33.82 19.18 -29.07
CA PRO A 13 -33.50 17.98 -28.33
C PRO A 13 -32.60 18.37 -27.17
N ASP A 14 -33.15 18.57 -25.96
CA ASP A 14 -32.41 18.35 -24.71
C ASP A 14 -33.36 18.48 -23.52
N SER A 15 -34.07 17.39 -23.26
CA SER A 15 -34.75 17.16 -21.99
C SER A 15 -34.71 15.66 -21.70
N ILE A 16 -33.53 15.17 -21.31
CA ILE A 16 -33.43 13.91 -20.58
C ILE A 16 -33.25 14.27 -19.10
N PRO A 17 -34.13 13.82 -18.20
CA PRO A 17 -33.96 14.03 -16.77
C PRO A 17 -32.76 13.20 -16.27
N LEU A 18 -31.69 13.88 -15.88
CA LEU A 18 -30.50 13.25 -15.28
C LEU A 18 -30.76 12.91 -13.81
N THR A 19 -31.67 11.98 -13.53
CA THR A 19 -31.77 11.28 -12.25
C THR A 19 -31.38 9.82 -12.42
N ALA A 20 -30.13 9.56 -12.81
CA ALA A 20 -29.38 8.35 -12.48
C ALA A 20 -28.00 8.43 -13.14
N TRP A 21 -26.99 8.92 -12.44
CA TRP A 21 -25.58 8.46 -12.52
C TRP A 21 -24.81 9.01 -11.32
N THR A 22 -25.07 8.46 -10.13
CA THR A 22 -24.11 8.55 -9.04
C THR A 22 -23.28 7.26 -9.03
N THR A 23 -22.38 7.15 -10.00
CA THR A 23 -21.24 6.23 -9.84
C THR A 23 -20.01 7.11 -9.66
N PRO A 24 -19.39 7.18 -8.45
CA PRO A 24 -18.10 7.83 -8.32
C PRO A 24 -17.10 7.09 -9.23
N PRO A 25 -16.14 7.78 -9.86
CA PRO A 25 -15.16 7.13 -10.73
C PRO A 25 -14.38 6.13 -9.88
N GLY A 26 -14.72 4.85 -10.02
CA GLY A 26 -13.97 3.77 -9.43
C GLY A 26 -12.54 3.89 -9.92
N GLY A 27 -11.59 3.99 -8.99
CA GLY A 27 -10.18 3.86 -9.33
C GLY A 27 -9.97 2.61 -10.17
N ILE A 28 -8.99 2.64 -11.07
CA ILE A 28 -8.63 1.54 -11.99
C ILE A 28 -8.52 0.19 -11.25
N LEU A 29 -8.22 0.24 -9.96
CA LEU A 29 -8.27 -0.90 -9.05
C LEU A 29 -9.35 -0.62 -7.99
N PRO A 30 -10.28 -1.57 -7.74
CA PRO A 30 -11.18 -1.45 -6.61
C PRO A 30 -10.37 -1.37 -5.31
N PRO A 31 -10.89 -0.73 -4.25
CA PRO A 31 -10.20 -0.66 -2.96
C PRO A 31 -9.94 -2.04 -2.31
N THR A 32 -10.56 -3.09 -2.84
CA THR A 32 -10.35 -4.50 -2.48
C THR A 32 -9.22 -5.17 -3.27
N CYS A 33 -8.63 -4.50 -4.27
CA CYS A 33 -7.52 -5.02 -5.03
C CYS A 33 -6.21 -4.82 -4.25
N MET A 34 -5.98 -5.72 -3.30
CA MET A 34 -4.65 -5.91 -2.74
C MET A 34 -3.79 -6.61 -3.79
N VAL A 35 -2.61 -6.05 -4.08
CA VAL A 35 -1.60 -6.64 -4.99
C VAL A 35 -1.11 -7.95 -4.36
N GLY A 36 -1.82 -9.03 -4.68
CA GLY A 36 -2.01 -10.19 -3.80
C GLY A 36 -0.89 -11.23 -3.72
N SER A 37 0.19 -11.14 -4.49
CA SER A 37 1.22 -12.19 -4.46
C SER A 37 2.40 -11.89 -3.54
N ILE A 38 2.59 -10.66 -3.09
CA ILE A 38 3.77 -10.27 -2.30
C ILE A 38 3.43 -9.94 -0.83
N THR A 39 2.16 -9.73 -0.50
CA THR A 39 1.71 -9.53 0.89
C THR A 39 1.13 -10.79 1.52
N TRP A 40 0.50 -11.68 0.75
CA TRP A 40 -0.26 -12.82 1.31
C TRP A 40 0.58 -13.81 2.10
N GLU A 41 1.77 -14.19 1.59
CA GLU A 41 2.68 -15.09 2.33
C GLU A 41 3.22 -14.44 3.61
N LEU A 42 3.47 -13.12 3.57
CA LEU A 42 3.95 -12.38 4.73
C LEU A 42 2.85 -12.26 5.80
N GLU A 43 1.61 -11.96 5.39
CA GLU A 43 0.45 -11.88 6.28
C GLU A 43 0.13 -13.24 6.92
N SER A 44 0.23 -14.32 6.14
CA SER A 44 0.05 -15.68 6.65
C SER A 44 1.10 -16.03 7.71
N SER A 45 2.36 -15.68 7.44
CA SER A 45 3.47 -15.87 8.38
C SER A 45 3.31 -15.02 9.65
N LEU A 46 2.86 -13.77 9.51
CA LEU A 46 2.56 -12.87 10.64
C LEU A 46 1.45 -13.45 11.51
N LYS A 47 0.33 -13.87 10.92
CA LYS A 47 -0.79 -14.44 11.67
C LYS A 47 -0.39 -15.73 12.39
N ALA A 48 0.39 -16.59 11.75
CA ALA A 48 0.90 -17.81 12.38
C ALA A 48 1.83 -17.50 13.56
N ALA A 49 2.76 -16.55 13.40
CA ALA A 49 3.71 -16.18 14.44
C ALA A 49 3.04 -15.48 15.64
N GLN A 50 1.99 -14.70 15.40
CA GLN A 50 1.23 -14.02 16.45
C GLN A 50 0.50 -14.98 17.39
N ALA A 51 0.25 -16.24 16.97
CA ALA A 51 -0.29 -17.26 17.86
C ALA A 51 0.68 -17.60 19.02
N GLY A 52 1.99 -17.41 18.83
CA GLY A 52 3.02 -17.64 19.86
C GLY A 52 3.47 -16.37 20.59
N GLU A 53 3.51 -15.23 19.90
CA GLU A 53 3.80 -13.91 20.49
C GLU A 53 2.68 -12.93 20.14
N PRO A 54 1.64 -12.80 20.99
CA PRO A 54 0.57 -11.85 20.76
C PRO A 54 1.07 -10.40 20.90
N ASP A 55 0.31 -9.44 20.36
CA ASP A 55 0.62 -8.02 20.48
C ASP A 55 0.65 -7.61 21.96
N PRO A 56 1.79 -7.09 22.48
CA PRO A 56 1.89 -6.62 23.87
C PRO A 56 1.04 -5.38 24.16
N GLY A 57 0.45 -4.74 23.14
CA GLY A 57 -0.27 -3.49 23.28
C GLY A 57 0.68 -2.29 23.41
N GLY A 58 0.09 -1.09 23.51
CA GLY A 58 0.86 0.17 23.50
C GLY A 58 1.43 0.53 22.13
N GLY A 59 1.06 -0.23 21.09
CA GLY A 59 1.39 0.06 19.72
C GLY A 59 0.60 1.25 19.15
N PRO A 60 1.15 1.91 18.13
CA PRO A 60 0.42 2.91 17.37
C PRO A 60 -0.82 2.34 16.66
N PRO A 61 -1.85 3.16 16.42
CA PRO A 61 -3.09 2.71 15.79
C PRO A 61 -2.85 2.24 14.35
N ASN A 62 -3.68 1.29 13.89
CA ASN A 62 -3.71 0.77 12.52
C ASN A 62 -2.38 0.17 12.03
N ARG A 63 -1.58 -0.40 12.93
CA ARG A 63 -0.34 -1.10 12.58
C ARG A 63 -0.34 -2.50 13.17
N THR A 64 0.18 -3.46 12.42
CA THR A 64 0.28 -4.86 12.83
C THR A 64 1.56 -5.07 13.63
N PHE A 65 1.43 -5.63 14.84
CA PHE A 65 2.58 -6.07 15.61
C PHE A 65 3.32 -7.21 14.91
N VAL A 66 4.65 -7.14 14.86
CA VAL A 66 5.50 -8.14 14.21
C VAL A 66 6.27 -8.96 15.26
N PRO A 67 5.91 -10.24 15.45
CA PRO A 67 6.65 -11.19 16.28
C PRO A 67 8.11 -11.32 15.85
N THR A 68 8.98 -11.61 16.80
CA THR A 68 10.44 -11.65 16.62
C THR A 68 10.86 -12.59 15.49
N SER A 69 10.21 -13.75 15.38
CA SER A 69 10.51 -14.79 14.39
C SER A 69 10.32 -14.37 12.94
N VAL A 70 9.46 -13.37 12.67
CA VAL A 70 9.10 -12.94 11.30
C VAL A 70 9.62 -11.55 10.94
N ARG A 71 10.28 -10.85 11.88
CA ARG A 71 10.88 -9.51 11.62
C ARG A 71 11.84 -9.53 10.44
N GLY A 72 12.70 -10.55 10.34
CA GLY A 72 13.64 -10.68 9.23
C GLY A 72 12.95 -10.74 7.87
N GLN A 73 11.81 -11.43 7.77
CA GLN A 73 11.02 -11.53 6.54
C GLN A 73 10.35 -10.20 6.21
N VAL A 74 9.78 -9.52 7.20
CA VAL A 74 9.17 -8.18 7.03
C VAL A 74 10.21 -7.16 6.57
N ILE A 75 11.39 -7.15 7.19
CA ILE A 75 12.47 -6.25 6.82
C ILE A 75 12.97 -6.58 5.41
N HIS A 76 13.16 -7.86 5.07
CA HIS A 76 13.53 -8.30 3.74
C HIS A 76 12.53 -7.82 2.68
N TRP A 77 11.24 -7.99 2.94
CA TRP A 77 10.17 -7.51 2.09
C TRP A 77 10.25 -6.00 1.84
N GLY A 78 10.50 -5.20 2.88
CA GLY A 78 10.62 -3.75 2.76
C GLY A 78 11.95 -3.25 2.19
N HIS A 79 12.99 -4.08 2.24
CA HIS A 79 14.35 -3.71 1.84
C HIS A 79 14.70 -4.20 0.43
N ALA A 80 14.54 -5.51 0.20
CA ALA A 80 15.11 -6.25 -0.93
C ALA A 80 14.04 -6.84 -1.89
N SER A 81 12.75 -6.55 -1.68
CA SER A 81 11.73 -6.92 -2.66
C SER A 81 12.03 -6.29 -4.02
N ARG A 82 11.52 -6.91 -5.10
CA ARG A 82 11.71 -6.45 -6.49
C ARG A 82 11.35 -4.98 -6.72
N PHE A 83 10.48 -4.39 -5.89
CA PHE A 83 10.10 -2.99 -5.97
C PHE A 83 10.89 -2.06 -5.03
N SER A 84 11.49 -2.62 -3.97
CA SER A 84 12.23 -1.84 -2.97
C SER A 84 13.70 -1.66 -3.33
N CYS A 85 14.24 -2.45 -4.27
CA CYS A 85 15.55 -2.30 -4.89
C CYS A 85 16.68 -1.98 -3.90
N HIS A 86 16.77 -2.73 -2.79
CA HIS A 86 17.76 -2.53 -1.73
C HIS A 86 17.76 -1.10 -1.14
N SER A 87 16.56 -0.62 -0.81
CA SER A 87 16.36 0.71 -0.25
C SER A 87 17.19 0.93 1.03
N GLY A 88 17.72 2.15 1.18
CA GLY A 88 18.45 2.54 2.39
C GLY A 88 17.56 2.60 3.64
N VAL A 89 18.18 2.58 4.82
CA VAL A 89 17.55 2.49 6.14
C VAL A 89 16.31 3.37 6.29
N SER A 90 16.42 4.67 6.01
CA SER A 90 15.32 5.62 6.21
C SER A 90 14.09 5.29 5.36
N ARG A 91 14.30 4.84 4.12
CA ARG A 91 13.21 4.48 3.21
C ARG A 91 12.55 3.17 3.65
N THR A 92 13.34 2.19 4.07
CA THR A 92 12.82 0.93 4.61
C THR A 92 11.98 1.18 5.88
N ILE A 93 12.50 1.98 6.84
CA ILE A 93 11.75 2.35 8.05
C ILE A 93 10.44 3.05 7.69
N GLY A 94 10.48 4.02 6.76
CA GLY A 94 9.30 4.75 6.33
C GLY A 94 8.23 3.83 5.72
N LEU A 95 8.63 2.85 4.92
CA LEU A 95 7.73 1.85 4.36
C LEU A 95 7.12 0.97 5.46
N LEU A 96 7.95 0.39 6.33
CA LEU A 96 7.49 -0.55 7.35
C LEU A 96 6.56 0.11 8.37
N ARG A 97 6.86 1.34 8.81
CA ARG A 97 6.01 2.09 9.75
C ARG A 97 4.60 2.40 9.23
N ARG A 98 4.32 2.24 7.93
CA ARG A 98 2.95 2.40 7.41
C ARG A 98 2.05 1.23 7.77
N TYR A 99 2.61 0.04 7.97
CA TYR A 99 1.84 -1.21 8.09
C TYR A 99 2.18 -1.97 9.37
N PHE A 100 3.41 -1.85 9.86
CA PHE A 100 3.97 -2.70 10.89
C PHE A 100 4.51 -1.91 12.08
N TRP A 101 4.58 -2.57 13.24
CA TRP A 101 5.15 -2.02 14.45
C TRP A 101 5.81 -3.09 15.31
N TRP A 102 6.92 -2.73 15.96
CA TRP A 102 7.50 -3.41 17.12
C TRP A 102 8.51 -2.44 17.77
N PRO A 103 8.88 -2.62 19.06
CA PRO A 103 9.69 -1.63 19.80
C PRO A 103 11.05 -1.32 19.16
N SER A 104 11.76 -2.34 18.67
CA SER A 104 13.11 -2.21 18.10
C SER A 104 13.15 -2.00 16.58
N LEU A 105 12.04 -1.64 15.93
CA LEU A 105 11.94 -1.55 14.45
C LEU A 105 13.08 -0.80 13.79
N ASN A 106 13.46 0.36 14.32
CA ASN A 106 14.52 1.16 13.71
C ASN A 106 15.88 0.49 13.83
N GLN A 107 16.16 -0.13 14.98
CA GLN A 107 17.43 -0.81 15.25
C GLN A 107 17.57 -2.04 14.36
N ASP A 108 16.55 -2.89 14.34
CA ASP A 108 16.52 -4.13 13.56
C ASP A 108 16.69 -3.84 12.06
N VAL A 109 16.00 -2.81 11.54
CA VAL A 109 16.16 -2.39 10.13
C VAL A 109 17.57 -1.88 9.86
N GLN A 110 18.14 -1.09 10.77
CA GLN A 110 19.47 -0.52 10.59
C GLN A 110 20.53 -1.62 10.55
N GLU A 111 20.45 -2.60 11.43
CA GLU A 111 21.34 -3.77 11.47
C GLU A 111 21.20 -4.61 10.21
N TYR A 112 19.97 -4.92 9.80
CA TYR A 112 19.69 -5.68 8.59
C TYR A 112 20.28 -5.02 7.33
N VAL A 113 20.03 -3.73 7.14
CA VAL A 113 20.51 -3.00 5.94
C VAL A 113 22.03 -2.84 5.97
N ARG A 114 22.65 -2.69 7.14
CA ARG A 114 24.13 -2.67 7.26
C ARG A 114 24.75 -4.00 6.86
N ALA A 115 24.10 -5.11 7.20
CA ALA A 115 24.55 -6.46 6.85
C ALA A 115 24.29 -6.81 5.37
N CYS A 116 23.57 -5.97 4.61
CA CYS A 116 23.28 -6.24 3.20
C CYS A 116 24.51 -6.06 2.31
N SER A 117 25.03 -7.17 1.77
CA SER A 117 26.17 -7.18 0.84
C SER A 117 25.89 -6.41 -0.45
N THR A 118 24.66 -6.45 -0.98
CA THR A 118 24.27 -5.67 -2.17
C THR A 118 24.40 -4.17 -1.91
N CYS A 119 23.92 -3.68 -0.77
CA CYS A 119 24.07 -2.28 -0.40
C CYS A 119 25.52 -1.89 -0.13
N ALA A 120 26.32 -2.79 0.47
CA ALA A 120 27.73 -2.54 0.71
C ALA A 120 28.50 -2.36 -0.59
N ARG A 121 28.22 -3.18 -1.61
CA ARG A 121 28.84 -3.10 -2.95
C ARG A 121 28.46 -1.85 -3.73
N GLY A 122 27.22 -1.36 -3.57
CA GLY A 122 26.72 -0.17 -4.27
C GLY A 122 27.24 1.16 -3.71
N LYS A 123 27.84 1.16 -2.51
CA LYS A 123 28.49 2.34 -1.92
C LYS A 123 29.93 2.41 -2.43
N SER A 124 30.14 2.88 -3.65
CA SER A 124 31.47 3.32 -4.06
C SER A 124 31.92 4.44 -3.13
N SER A 125 33.15 4.34 -2.61
CA SER A 125 33.75 5.37 -1.77
C SER A 125 34.10 6.56 -2.66
N TYR A 126 33.20 7.56 -2.72
CA TYR A 126 33.57 8.89 -3.21
C TYR A 126 34.29 9.61 -2.07
N ARG A 127 35.56 9.27 -1.86
CA ARG A 127 36.49 10.10 -1.11
C ARG A 127 37.11 11.11 -2.09
N PRO A 128 36.97 12.43 -1.88
CA PRO A 128 37.69 13.44 -2.65
C PRO A 128 39.19 13.41 -2.37
#